data_AF-A0A2E7FPY7-F1
#
_entry.id   AF-A0A2E7FPY7-F1
#
_cell.length_a   1.000
_cell.length_b   1.000
_cell.length_c   1.000
_cell.angle_alpha   90.00
_cell.angle_beta   90.00
_cell.angle_gamma   90.00
#
_symmetry.space_group_name_H-M   'P 1'
#
loop_
_entity.id
_entity.type
_entity.pdbx_description
1 polymer ?
#
loop_
_entity_poly.entity_id
_entity_poly.type
_entity_poly.pdbx_seq_one_letter_code
_entity_poly.pdbx_strand_id
1 'polypeptide(L)'
;MSKIPLEIIAEALNSNDLDQETISKVMNDITHMAQVLADEEKAQREPVVKKQFIIVLSDPRGTVPDEDYVGWVVQIPEDDNPGTAIERIKRSAYEYNISKKGRKYPVKSIGEACEAVGAKFQKEQNVAIKTKLPVTILKIDNVLPKIDENE
;
A
#
# COMPACT_ATOMS: atom_id res chain seq x y z
N MET A 1 -16.74 -9.15 10.62
CA MET A 1 -18.09 -9.70 10.44
C MET A 1 -18.40 -9.73 8.95
N SER A 2 -18.96 -10.82 8.43
CA SER A 2 -19.41 -10.90 7.04
C SER A 2 -20.53 -9.87 6.81
N LYS A 3 -20.40 -9.04 5.78
CA LYS A 3 -21.47 -8.12 5.38
C LYS A 3 -22.63 -8.96 4.87
N ILE A 4 -23.78 -8.87 5.53
CA ILE A 4 -25.01 -9.54 5.08
C ILE A 4 -25.63 -8.65 3.99
N PRO A 5 -25.93 -9.19 2.80
CA PRO A 5 -26.63 -8.46 1.75
C PRO A 5 -28.02 -7.97 2.21
N LEU A 6 -28.40 -6.76 1.81
CA LEU A 6 -29.69 -6.16 2.17
C LEU A 6 -30.88 -6.98 1.64
N GLU A 7 -30.68 -7.72 0.56
CA GLU A 7 -31.66 -8.61 -0.05
C GLU A 7 -32.07 -9.75 0.89
N ILE A 8 -31.10 -10.33 1.62
CA ILE A 8 -31.37 -11.40 2.60
C ILE A 8 -32.15 -10.84 3.80
N ILE A 9 -31.85 -9.59 4.18
CA ILE A 9 -32.57 -8.91 5.26
C ILE A 9 -34.02 -8.62 4.84
N ALA A 10 -34.23 -8.16 3.60
CA ALA A 10 -35.55 -7.91 3.06
C ALA A 10 -36.39 -9.19 2.94
N GLU A 11 -35.79 -10.30 2.50
CA GLU A 11 -36.46 -11.60 2.41
C GLU A 11 -36.84 -12.15 3.80
N ALA A 12 -35.97 -11.99 4.80
CA ALA A 12 -36.26 -12.36 6.18
C ALA A 12 -37.39 -11.52 6.78
N LEU A 13 -37.43 -10.21 6.52
CA LEU A 13 -38.50 -9.33 7.00
C LEU A 13 -39.86 -9.65 6.35
N ASN A 14 -39.87 -9.93 5.04
CA ASN A 14 -41.08 -10.34 4.33
C ASN A 14 -41.63 -11.70 4.79
N SER A 15 -40.76 -12.59 5.27
CA SER A 15 -41.16 -13.92 5.74
C SER A 15 -41.79 -13.93 7.14
N ASN A 16 -41.82 -12.79 7.84
CA ASN A 16 -42.30 -12.67 9.24
C ASN A 16 -43.67 -11.95 9.38
N ASP A 17 -44.46 -11.84 8.29
CA ASP A 17 -45.80 -11.21 8.30
C ASP A 17 -45.83 -9.79 8.92
N LEU A 18 -44.77 -9.02 8.67
CA LEU A 18 -44.71 -7.61 9.06
C LEU A 18 -45.46 -6.75 8.03
N ASP A 19 -46.05 -5.65 8.48
CA ASP A 19 -46.70 -4.69 7.60
C ASP A 19 -45.67 -3.99 6.70
N GLN A 20 -46.08 -3.72 5.45
CA GLN A 20 -45.24 -3.07 4.43
C GLN A 20 -44.65 -1.73 4.89
N GLU A 21 -45.38 -1.00 5.75
CA GLU A 21 -44.93 0.27 6.31
C GLU A 21 -43.79 0.07 7.31
N THR A 22 -43.91 -0.88 8.25
CA THR A 22 -42.83 -1.25 9.17
C THR A 22 -41.62 -1.83 8.44
N ILE A 23 -41.80 -2.68 7.43
CA ILE A 23 -40.68 -3.21 6.63
C ILE A 23 -39.92 -2.07 5.95
N SER A 24 -40.64 -1.13 5.32
CA SER A 24 -40.03 0.03 4.67
C SER A 24 -39.28 0.92 5.65
N LYS A 25 -39.84 1.11 6.85
CA LYS A 25 -39.22 1.90 7.92
C LYS A 25 -37.92 1.25 8.42
N VAL A 26 -37.94 -0.06 8.69
CA VAL A 26 -36.77 -0.82 9.14
C VAL A 26 -35.68 -0.85 8.06
N MET A 27 -36.04 -1.04 6.80
CA MET A 27 -35.06 -1.01 5.70
C MET A 27 -34.43 0.38 5.53
N ASN A 28 -35.20 1.46 5.69
CA ASN A 28 -34.67 2.82 5.67
C ASN A 28 -33.73 3.09 6.84
N ASP A 29 -34.09 2.65 8.04
CA ASP A 29 -33.25 2.79 9.24
C ASP A 29 -31.93 2.02 9.09
N ILE A 30 -31.97 0.78 8.58
CA ILE A 30 -30.77 -0.03 8.29
C ILE A 30 -29.90 0.66 7.24
N THR A 31 -30.49 1.17 6.17
CA THR A 31 -29.76 1.87 5.10
C THR A 31 -29.09 3.13 5.65
N HIS A 32 -29.80 3.93 6.46
CA HIS A 32 -29.27 5.11 7.09
C HIS A 32 -28.12 4.79 8.06
N MET A 33 -28.27 3.76 8.91
CA MET A 33 -27.19 3.33 9.80
C MET A 33 -25.97 2.80 9.03
N ALA A 34 -26.19 2.05 7.95
CA ALA A 34 -25.10 1.58 7.09
C ALA A 34 -24.35 2.75 6.43
N GLN A 35 -25.08 3.79 6.02
CA GLN A 35 -24.51 5.01 5.45
C GLN A 35 -23.68 5.77 6.49
N VAL A 36 -24.23 5.98 7.70
CA VAL A 36 -23.52 6.64 8.81
C VAL A 36 -22.25 5.88 9.19
N LEU A 37 -22.31 4.56 9.33
CA LEU A 37 -21.13 3.73 9.61
C LEU A 37 -20.09 3.79 8.48
N ALA A 38 -20.54 3.83 7.21
CA ALA A 38 -19.64 3.97 6.07
C ALA A 38 -18.98 5.36 6.03
N ASP A 39 -19.70 6.42 6.41
CA ASP A 39 -19.19 7.78 6.43
C ASP A 39 -18.28 8.03 7.64
N GLU A 40 -18.55 7.41 8.79
CA GLU A 40 -17.63 7.34 9.94
C GLU A 40 -16.35 6.56 9.59
N GLU A 41 -16.45 5.43 8.89
CA GLU A 41 -15.28 4.70 8.37
C GLU A 41 -14.47 5.54 7.39
N LYS A 42 -15.13 6.34 6.53
CA LYS A 42 -14.44 7.25 5.60
C LYS A 42 -13.82 8.43 6.32
N ALA A 43 -14.46 8.98 7.34
CA ALA A 43 -13.95 10.08 8.15
C ALA A 43 -12.76 9.65 9.03
N GLN A 44 -12.72 8.38 9.45
CA GLN A 44 -11.59 7.79 10.16
C GLN A 44 -10.43 7.35 9.24
N ARG A 45 -10.67 7.23 7.93
CA ARG A 45 -9.57 6.99 6.99
C ARG A 45 -8.73 8.25 6.89
N GLU A 46 -7.47 8.11 7.28
CA GLU A 46 -6.46 9.15 7.06
C GLU A 46 -6.53 9.65 5.60
N PRO A 47 -6.39 10.96 5.37
CA PRO A 47 -6.48 11.54 4.03
C PRO A 47 -5.54 10.81 3.08
N VAL A 48 -6.02 10.57 1.85
CA VAL A 48 -5.28 9.80 0.84
C VAL A 48 -3.99 10.54 0.49
N VAL A 49 -2.90 10.18 1.16
CA VAL A 49 -1.57 10.73 0.88
C VAL A 49 -1.14 10.24 -0.49
N LYS A 50 -0.88 11.18 -1.41
CA LYS A 50 -0.31 10.86 -2.72
C LYS A 50 1.09 10.26 -2.52
N LYS A 51 1.36 9.18 -3.24
CA LYS A 51 2.60 8.41 -3.10
C LYS A 51 3.38 8.45 -4.39
N GLN A 52 4.67 8.70 -4.29
CA GLN A 52 5.61 8.59 -5.40
C GLN A 52 6.25 7.20 -5.43
N PHE A 53 6.53 6.68 -6.63
CA PHE A 53 7.32 5.47 -6.84
C PHE A 53 8.74 5.87 -7.24
N ILE A 54 9.73 5.13 -6.74
CA ILE A 54 11.13 5.39 -7.06
C ILE A 54 11.71 4.13 -7.72
N ILE A 55 12.30 4.32 -8.91
CA ILE A 55 13.57 3.73 -9.44
C ILE A 55 13.53 3.76 -10.98
N VAL A 56 14.39 4.59 -11.57
CA VAL A 56 14.99 4.46 -12.91
C VAL A 56 16.40 5.06 -12.81
N LEU A 57 17.43 4.36 -13.28
CA LEU A 57 18.82 4.78 -13.20
C LEU A 57 19.33 5.22 -14.58
N SER A 58 19.48 6.54 -14.76
CA SER A 58 20.19 7.11 -15.90
C SER A 58 21.61 7.48 -15.48
N ASP A 59 22.62 6.89 -16.14
CA ASP A 59 24.03 7.13 -15.89
C ASP A 59 24.74 7.61 -17.16
N PRO A 60 24.41 8.82 -17.66
CA PRO A 60 24.96 9.35 -18.91
C PRO A 60 26.46 9.66 -18.84
N ARG A 61 27.07 9.57 -17.65
CA ARG A 61 28.49 9.85 -17.40
C ARG A 61 29.31 8.59 -17.15
N GLY A 62 28.69 7.40 -17.16
CA GLY A 62 29.40 6.15 -16.95
C GLY A 62 30.01 5.99 -15.56
N THR A 63 29.45 6.65 -14.56
CA THR A 63 29.99 6.65 -13.19
C THR A 63 29.58 5.44 -12.37
N VAL A 64 28.53 4.74 -12.82
CA VAL A 64 28.08 3.50 -12.23
C VAL A 64 28.91 2.37 -12.85
N PRO A 65 29.64 1.57 -12.04
CA PRO A 65 30.38 0.39 -12.49
C PRO A 65 29.53 -0.54 -13.38
N ASP A 66 30.18 -1.29 -14.26
CA ASP A 66 29.54 -2.23 -15.19
C ASP A 66 29.19 -3.55 -14.48
N GLU A 67 28.40 -3.46 -13.41
CA GLU A 67 27.92 -4.59 -12.60
C GLU A 67 26.39 -4.61 -12.57
N ASP A 68 25.82 -5.81 -12.39
CA ASP A 68 24.38 -5.97 -12.22
C ASP A 68 23.94 -5.37 -10.87
N TYR A 69 23.17 -4.28 -10.93
CA TYR A 69 22.57 -3.69 -9.74
C TYR A 69 21.19 -4.25 -9.48
N VAL A 70 20.87 -4.41 -8.20
CA VAL A 70 19.54 -4.79 -7.76
C VAL A 70 19.05 -3.83 -6.69
N GLY A 71 17.75 -3.55 -6.67
CA GLY A 71 17.14 -2.61 -5.73
C GLY A 71 15.70 -2.97 -5.39
N TRP A 72 15.07 -2.19 -4.50
CA TRP A 72 13.67 -2.40 -4.13
C TRP A 72 12.84 -1.15 -4.47
N VAL A 73 11.67 -1.36 -5.07
CA VAL A 73 10.75 -0.26 -5.32
C VAL A 73 10.04 0.08 -4.02
N VAL A 74 10.17 1.35 -3.62
CA VAL A 74 9.58 1.88 -2.40
C VAL A 74 8.70 3.09 -2.71
N GLN A 75 7.68 3.26 -1.89
CA GLN A 75 6.84 4.44 -1.88
C GLN A 75 6.98 5.20 -0.58
N ILE A 76 7.05 6.52 -0.70
CA ILE A 76 6.93 7.48 0.39
C ILE A 76 5.89 8.54 0.00
N PRO A 77 5.39 9.34 0.96
CA PRO A 77 4.61 10.53 0.65
C PRO A 77 5.31 11.44 -0.37
N GLU A 78 4.54 12.09 -1.22
CA GLU A 78 5.05 12.97 -2.29
C GLU A 78 5.81 14.18 -1.73
N ASP A 79 5.35 14.73 -0.60
CA ASP A 79 5.97 15.88 0.08
C ASP A 79 7.23 15.52 0.88
N ASP A 80 7.53 14.22 1.04
CA ASP A 80 8.65 13.75 1.83
C ASP A 80 9.95 13.66 1.02
N ASN A 81 11.07 13.96 1.67
CA ASN A 81 12.40 13.85 1.05
C ASN A 81 12.76 12.37 0.75
N PRO A 82 13.02 12.01 -0.53
CA PRO A 82 13.43 10.67 -0.94
C PRO A 82 14.65 10.12 -0.23
N GLY A 83 15.60 10.98 0.16
CA GLY A 83 16.81 10.59 0.90
C GLY A 83 16.52 9.96 2.27
N THR A 84 15.32 10.17 2.82
CA THR A 84 14.91 9.59 4.11
C THR A 84 14.36 8.17 4.00
N ALA A 85 14.14 7.65 2.79
CA ALA A 85 13.53 6.34 2.58
C ALA A 85 14.34 5.20 3.24
N ILE A 86 15.66 5.24 3.13
CA ILE A 86 16.55 4.22 3.74
C ILE A 86 16.42 4.23 5.27
N GLU A 87 16.38 5.42 5.87
CA GLU A 87 16.25 5.58 7.32
C GLU A 87 14.89 5.09 7.82
N ARG A 88 13.81 5.36 7.08
CA ARG A 88 12.47 4.84 7.39
C ARG A 88 12.42 3.30 7.36
N ILE A 89 13.06 2.69 6.37
CA ILE A 89 13.17 1.22 6.29
C ILE A 89 13.93 0.67 7.49
N LYS A 90 15.07 1.28 7.86
CA LYS A 90 15.83 0.87 9.05
C LYS A 90 15.00 0.95 10.32
N ARG A 91 14.26 2.05 10.53
CA ARG A 91 13.36 2.21 11.68
C ARG A 91 12.27 1.14 11.73
N SER A 92 11.64 0.84 10.58
CA SER A 92 10.62 -0.21 10.51
C SER A 92 11.19 -1.60 10.83
N ALA A 93 12.44 -1.86 10.46
CA ALA A 93 13.16 -3.08 10.79
C ALA A 93 13.50 -3.17 12.29
N TYR A 94 13.92 -2.06 12.90
CA TYR A 94 14.16 -2.00 14.35
C TYR A 94 12.88 -2.29 15.14
N GLU A 95 11.76 -1.65 14.78
CA GLU A 95 10.46 -1.88 15.43
C GLU A 95 9.99 -3.33 15.27
N TYR A 96 10.16 -3.88 14.06
CA TYR A 96 9.88 -5.30 13.82
C TYR A 96 10.73 -6.20 14.73
N ASN A 97 12.03 -5.95 14.86
CA ASN A 97 12.94 -6.75 15.69
C ASN A 97 12.60 -6.72 17.18
N ILE A 98 11.99 -5.64 17.67
CA ILE A 98 11.54 -5.52 19.07
C ILE A 98 10.23 -6.32 19.31
N SER A 99 9.45 -6.57 18.24
CA SER A 99 8.20 -7.32 18.32
C SER A 99 8.39 -8.78 18.77
N LYS A 100 7.32 -9.45 19.22
CA LYS A 100 7.37 -10.87 19.63
C LYS A 100 7.87 -11.79 18.50
N LYS A 101 7.50 -11.49 17.26
CA LYS A 101 7.91 -12.27 16.07
C LYS A 101 9.35 -11.95 15.68
N GLY A 102 9.72 -10.67 15.63
CA GLY A 102 11.08 -10.25 15.27
C GLY A 102 12.12 -10.65 16.32
N ARG A 103 11.78 -10.72 17.60
CA ARG A 103 12.69 -11.29 18.62
C ARG A 103 13.02 -12.75 18.37
N LYS A 104 12.09 -13.52 17.79
CA LYS A 104 12.31 -14.93 17.43
C LYS A 104 13.02 -15.07 16.08
N TYR A 105 12.74 -14.17 15.14
CA TYR A 105 13.29 -14.15 13.78
C TYR A 105 13.69 -12.72 13.38
N PRO A 106 14.84 -12.22 13.86
CA PRO A 106 15.23 -10.84 13.63
C PRO A 106 15.77 -10.66 12.22
N VAL A 107 15.43 -9.53 11.59
CA VAL A 107 16.04 -9.08 10.34
C VAL A 107 17.35 -8.37 10.62
N LYS A 108 18.36 -8.64 9.81
CA LYS A 108 19.74 -8.15 9.97
C LYS A 108 20.22 -7.35 8.77
N SER A 109 19.58 -7.51 7.61
CA SER A 109 19.90 -6.80 6.38
C SER A 109 18.71 -5.99 5.86
N ILE A 110 18.97 -5.02 4.98
CA ILE A 110 17.91 -4.28 4.26
C ILE A 110 17.09 -5.23 3.39
N GLY A 111 17.71 -6.25 2.77
CA GLY A 111 16.97 -7.23 1.97
C GLY A 111 15.98 -8.04 2.81
N GLU A 112 16.41 -8.53 3.97
CA GLU A 112 15.54 -9.20 4.93
C GLU A 112 14.43 -8.27 5.45
N ALA A 113 14.75 -6.99 5.66
CA ALA A 113 13.75 -6.00 6.05
C ALA A 113 12.68 -5.81 4.95
N CYS A 114 13.09 -5.71 3.69
CA CYS A 114 12.18 -5.59 2.56
C CYS A 114 11.27 -6.81 2.42
N GLU A 115 11.82 -8.01 2.61
CA GLU A 115 11.11 -9.28 2.49
C GLU A 115 10.16 -9.53 3.67
N ALA A 116 10.69 -9.54 4.90
CA ALA A 116 10.03 -10.08 6.07
C ALA A 116 9.25 -9.04 6.90
N VAL A 117 9.60 -7.75 6.84
CA VAL A 117 8.89 -6.73 7.63
C VAL A 117 7.49 -6.55 7.05
N GLY A 118 6.50 -6.70 7.92
CA GLY A 118 5.09 -6.59 7.57
C GLY A 118 4.62 -5.15 7.39
N ALA A 119 3.54 -4.96 6.63
CA ALA A 119 2.98 -3.64 6.31
C ALA A 119 2.60 -2.79 7.54
N LYS A 120 2.37 -3.41 8.70
CA LYS A 120 2.11 -2.70 9.96
C LYS A 120 3.26 -1.73 10.30
N PHE A 121 4.48 -2.26 10.42
CA PHE A 121 5.67 -1.49 10.79
C PHE A 121 6.09 -0.51 9.69
N GLN A 122 5.80 -0.85 8.43
CA GLN A 122 6.08 0.04 7.29
C GLN A 122 5.19 1.28 7.31
N LYS A 123 3.89 1.12 7.60
CA LYS A 123 2.93 2.23 7.72
C LYS A 123 3.29 3.17 8.85
N GLU A 124 3.72 2.65 10.00
CA GLU A 124 4.18 3.44 11.15
C GLU A 124 5.34 4.40 10.78
N GLN A 125 6.19 4.00 9.81
CA GLN A 125 7.30 4.81 9.32
C GLN A 125 7.02 5.55 8.00
N ASN A 126 5.76 5.60 7.56
CA ASN A 126 5.36 6.24 6.29
C ASN A 126 6.20 5.77 5.09
N VAL A 127 6.44 4.46 5.01
CA VAL A 127 7.11 3.82 3.87
C VAL A 127 6.27 2.62 3.42
N ALA A 128 6.28 2.31 2.13
CA ALA A 128 5.67 1.09 1.62
C ALA A 128 6.59 0.41 0.62
N ILE A 129 6.98 -0.82 0.93
CA ILE A 129 7.88 -1.62 0.12
C ILE A 129 7.02 -2.41 -0.88
N LYS A 130 7.24 -2.20 -2.19
CA LYS A 130 6.40 -2.77 -3.27
C LYS A 130 6.94 -4.06 -3.83
N THR A 131 8.26 -4.17 -3.93
CA THR A 131 8.91 -5.41 -4.34
C THR A 131 9.48 -6.08 -3.10
N LYS A 132 9.17 -7.37 -2.89
CA LYS A 132 9.71 -8.14 -1.76
C LYS A 132 11.10 -8.68 -2.08
N LEU A 133 11.27 -9.12 -3.32
CA LEU A 133 12.56 -9.47 -3.88
C LEU A 133 13.20 -8.23 -4.54
N PRO A 134 14.54 -8.15 -4.56
CA PRO A 134 15.20 -7.09 -5.28
C PRO A 134 14.98 -7.26 -6.78
N VAL A 135 14.79 -6.14 -7.48
CA VAL A 135 14.62 -6.05 -8.94
C VAL A 135 15.88 -5.52 -9.58
N THR A 136 16.24 -6.07 -10.74
CA THR A 136 17.41 -5.64 -11.52
C THR A 136 17.23 -4.21 -12.02
N ILE A 137 18.27 -3.41 -11.91
CA ILE A 137 18.32 -2.04 -12.41
C ILE A 137 19.04 -2.06 -13.75
N LEU A 138 18.33 -1.63 -14.80
CA LEU A 138 18.92 -1.42 -16.12
C LEU A 138 19.40 0.02 -16.24
N LYS A 139 20.67 0.17 -16.64
CA LYS A 139 21.26 1.45 -16.99
C LYS A 139 20.85 1.84 -18.40
N ILE A 140 20.43 3.09 -18.58
CA ILE A 140 20.09 3.65 -19.89
C ILE A 140 20.57 5.10 -20.01
N ASP A 141 20.97 5.49 -21.22
CA ASP A 141 21.41 6.86 -21.55
C ASP A 141 20.25 7.85 -21.72
N ASN A 142 19.01 7.40 -21.46
CA ASN A 142 17.79 8.18 -21.59
C ASN A 142 17.59 8.81 -22.98
N VAL A 143 18.01 8.09 -24.03
CA VAL A 143 17.82 8.49 -25.44
C VAL A 143 17.06 7.40 -26.17
N LEU A 144 16.01 7.80 -26.90
CA LEU A 144 15.30 6.92 -27.82
C LEU A 144 15.98 6.94 -29.20
N PRO A 145 15.96 5.83 -29.95
CA PRO A 145 16.43 5.83 -31.33
C PRO A 145 15.62 6.82 -32.17
N LYS A 146 16.30 7.57 -33.03
CA LYS A 146 15.64 8.45 -34.01
C LYS A 146 15.04 7.59 -35.11
N ILE A 147 13.81 7.90 -35.50
CA ILE A 147 13.17 7.31 -36.68
C ILE A 147 13.63 8.17 -37.87
N ASP A 148 14.39 7.59 -38.80
CA ASP A 148 14.74 8.28 -40.04
C ASP A 148 13.50 8.30 -40.94
N GLU A 149 12.93 9.48 -41.19
CA GLU A 149 11.72 9.68 -42.02
C GLU A 149 12.02 9.63 -43.54
N ASN A 150 13.11 9.01 -43.98
CA ASN A 150 13.48 8.93 -45.40
C ASN A 150 13.53 7.47 -45.88
N GLU A 151 12.36 6.91 -46.19
CA GLU A 151 12.15 5.88 -47.22
C GLU A 151 11.43 6.47 -48.42
#